data_AF-X1MKT5-F1
#
_entry.id   AF-X1MKT5-F1
#
_cell.length_a   1.000
_cell.length_b   1.000
_cell.length_c   1.000
_cell.angle_alpha   90.00
_cell.angle_beta   90.00
_cell.angle_gamma   90.00
#
_symmetry.space_group_name_H-M   'P 1'
#
loop_
_entity.id
_entity.type
_entity.pdbx_description
1 polymer ?
#
loop_
_entity_poly.entity_id
_entity_poly.type
_entity_poly.pdbx_seq_one_letter_code
_entity_poly.pdbx_strand_id
1 'polypeptide(L)'
;FKTLRGVLEAFPEELQQIDGIGPHSAFGIKLVQEVAREFLKEKITDKPIYKSSQEIFDYLYHSMRDLKKEVFKVIYLNSQNQIIDTADLFEGTINSSSISPREVVGNVQVGQILILL
;
A
#
# COMPACT_ATOMS: atom_id res chain seq x y z
N PHE A 1 20.65 -9.97 -14.66
CA PHE A 1 19.33 -9.60 -14.13
C PHE A 1 18.74 -10.77 -13.35
N LYS A 2 18.66 -10.72 -12.00
CA LYS A 2 18.17 -11.83 -11.15
C LYS A 2 16.76 -11.62 -10.61
N THR A 3 16.21 -10.43 -10.79
CA THR A 3 14.89 -10.02 -10.30
C THR A 3 14.23 -9.13 -11.34
N LEU A 4 12.90 -9.09 -11.34
CA LEU A 4 12.12 -8.20 -12.21
C LEU A 4 12.50 -6.73 -11.99
N ARG A 5 12.67 -6.32 -10.73
CA ARG A 5 13.16 -4.99 -10.38
C ARG A 5 14.49 -4.67 -11.06
N GLY A 6 15.43 -5.61 -11.03
CA GLY A 6 16.73 -5.45 -11.67
C GLY A 6 16.65 -5.33 -13.20
N VAL A 7 15.65 -5.93 -13.85
CA VAL A 7 15.40 -5.75 -15.30
C VAL A 7 14.83 -4.35 -15.55
N LEU A 8 13.85 -3.92 -14.76
CA LEU A 8 13.20 -2.62 -14.94
C LEU A 8 14.15 -1.46 -14.63
N GLU A 9 15.05 -1.58 -13.65
CA GLU A 9 16.00 -0.52 -13.28
C GLU A 9 17.25 -0.46 -14.17
N ALA A 10 17.54 -1.50 -14.94
CA ALA A 10 18.72 -1.59 -15.81
C ALA A 10 18.75 -0.53 -16.92
N PHE A 11 19.93 -0.10 -17.36
CA PHE A 11 20.02 0.81 -18.49
C PHE A 11 19.58 0.13 -19.80
N PRO A 12 18.94 0.85 -20.75
CA PRO A 12 18.54 0.28 -22.03
C PRO A 12 19.69 -0.42 -22.78
N GLU A 13 20.91 0.08 -22.64
CA GLU A 13 22.12 -0.47 -23.24
C GLU A 13 22.51 -1.83 -22.62
N GLU A 14 22.26 -2.01 -21.33
CA GLU A 14 22.49 -3.27 -20.62
C GLU A 14 21.45 -4.32 -21.02
N LEU A 15 20.19 -3.89 -21.21
CA LEU A 15 19.12 -4.76 -21.68
C LEU A 15 19.41 -5.26 -23.10
N GLN A 16 19.96 -4.40 -23.95
CA GLN A 16 20.33 -4.73 -25.33
C GLN A 16 21.53 -5.69 -25.46
N GLN A 17 22.26 -5.93 -24.37
CA GLN A 17 23.31 -6.96 -24.36
C GLN A 17 22.75 -8.39 -24.26
N ILE A 18 21.46 -8.53 -23.97
CA ILE A 18 20.78 -9.82 -23.96
C ILE A 18 20.37 -10.18 -25.38
N ASP A 19 20.75 -11.38 -25.81
CA ASP A 19 20.36 -11.89 -27.12
C ASP A 19 18.82 -11.91 -27.27
N GLY A 20 18.32 -11.38 -28.38
CA GLY A 20 16.89 -11.19 -28.64
C GLY A 20 16.24 -9.93 -28.05
N ILE A 21 16.95 -9.12 -27.25
CA ILE A 21 16.45 -7.82 -26.78
C ILE A 21 17.03 -6.69 -27.65
N GLY A 22 16.26 -6.31 -28.66
CA GLY A 22 16.58 -5.14 -29.49
C GLY A 22 16.12 -3.81 -28.88
N PRO A 23 16.42 -2.68 -29.54
CA PRO A 23 16.02 -1.34 -29.09
C PRO A 23 14.51 -1.20 -28.85
N HIS A 24 13.68 -1.83 -29.68
CA HIS A 24 12.22 -1.81 -29.53
C HIS A 24 11.74 -2.56 -28.29
N SER A 25 12.32 -3.72 -28.00
CA SER A 25 12.00 -4.50 -26.81
C SER A 25 12.45 -3.76 -25.54
N ALA A 26 13.65 -3.19 -25.56
CA ALA A 26 14.16 -2.36 -24.46
C ALA A 26 13.25 -1.14 -24.22
N PHE A 27 12.84 -0.45 -25.28
CA PHE A 27 11.88 0.66 -25.20
C PHE A 27 10.54 0.22 -24.59
N GLY A 28 9.98 -0.92 -25.03
CA GLY A 28 8.73 -1.45 -24.50
C GLY A 28 8.81 -1.75 -23.00
N ILE A 29 9.92 -2.36 -22.55
CA ILE A 29 10.16 -2.63 -21.12
C ILE A 29 10.19 -1.33 -20.32
N LYS A 30 10.87 -0.29 -20.83
CA LYS A 30 10.94 1.03 -20.19
C LYS A 30 9.61 1.78 -20.20
N LEU A 31 8.85 1.68 -21.28
CA LEU A 31 7.54 2.30 -21.39
C LEU A 31 6.58 1.73 -20.34
N VAL A 32 6.54 0.40 -20.19
CA VAL A 32 5.69 -0.25 -19.17
C VAL A 32 6.07 0.20 -17.76
N GLN A 33 7.37 0.33 -17.48
CA GLN A 33 7.85 0.84 -16.19
C GLN A 33 7.35 2.26 -15.90
N GLU A 34 7.48 3.17 -16.87
CA GLU A 34 7.10 4.57 -16.67
C GLU A 34 5.58 4.75 -16.61
N VAL A 35 4.81 3.99 -17.39
CA VAL A 35 3.34 3.97 -17.28
C VAL A 35 2.91 3.46 -15.91
N ALA A 36 3.51 2.38 -15.42
CA ALA A 36 3.21 1.86 -14.09
C ALA A 36 3.58 2.87 -12.99
N ARG A 37 4.70 3.58 -13.14
CA ARG A 37 5.13 4.63 -12.21
C ARG A 37 4.13 5.78 -12.17
N GLU A 38 3.71 6.30 -13.32
CA GLU A 38 2.79 7.43 -13.38
C GLU A 38 1.40 7.04 -12.85
N PHE A 39 0.90 5.85 -13.21
CA PHE A 39 -0.36 5.32 -12.68
C PHE A 39 -0.35 5.17 -11.15
N LEU A 40 0.75 4.69 -10.58
CA LEU A 40 0.90 4.57 -9.12
C LEU A 40 1.02 5.93 -8.44
N LYS A 41 1.65 6.90 -9.09
CA LYS A 41 1.74 8.29 -8.61
C LYS A 41 0.38 8.99 -8.61
N GLU A 42 -0.43 8.81 -9.65
CA GLU A 42 -1.81 9.31 -9.70
C GLU A 42 -2.67 8.71 -8.58
N LYS A 43 -2.56 7.40 -8.32
CA LYS A 43 -3.23 6.74 -7.18
C LYS A 43 -2.82 7.26 -5.80
N ILE A 44 -1.66 7.89 -5.66
CA ILE A 44 -1.22 8.53 -4.41
C ILE A 44 -1.75 9.97 -4.31
N THR A 45 -1.96 10.63 -5.46
CA THR A 45 -2.30 12.06 -5.53
C THR A 45 -3.77 12.33 -5.20
N ASP A 46 -4.68 11.39 -5.49
CA ASP A 46 -6.12 11.52 -5.17
C ASP A 46 -6.50 11.11 -3.73
N LYS A 47 -5.51 10.80 -2.89
CA LYS A 47 -5.81 10.39 -1.51
C LYS A 47 -5.89 11.60 -0.59
N PRO A 48 -7.00 11.76 0.16
CA PRO A 48 -7.10 12.82 1.13
C PRO A 48 -5.93 12.72 2.13
N ILE A 49 -5.20 13.82 2.27
CA ILE A 49 -4.23 14.01 3.35
C ILE A 49 -5.03 14.41 4.57
N TYR A 50 -5.08 13.53 5.57
CA TYR A 50 -5.73 13.83 6.84
C TYR A 50 -4.76 14.65 7.70
N LYS A 51 -5.15 15.85 8.08
CA LYS A 51 -4.27 16.82 8.74
C LYS A 51 -4.06 16.53 10.22
N SER A 52 -4.83 15.61 10.79
CA SER A 52 -4.71 15.21 12.19
C SER A 52 -5.21 13.79 12.42
N SER A 53 -4.78 13.17 13.53
CA SER A 53 -5.36 11.91 14.01
C SER A 53 -6.87 12.01 14.27
N GLN A 54 -7.38 13.22 14.56
CA GLN A 54 -8.81 13.47 14.73
C GLN A 54 -9.56 13.34 13.40
N GLU A 55 -9.05 13.89 12.31
CA GLU A 55 -9.70 13.75 10.99
C GLU A 55 -9.73 12.28 10.53
N ILE A 56 -8.69 11.50 10.88
CA ILE A 56 -8.65 10.06 10.62
C ILE A 56 -9.69 9.33 11.48
N PHE A 57 -9.79 9.68 12.77
CA PHE A 57 -10.81 9.15 13.68
C PHE A 57 -12.23 9.46 13.18
N ASP A 58 -12.50 10.70 12.75
CA ASP A 58 -13.82 11.12 12.29
C ASP A 58 -14.21 10.36 11.01
N TYR A 59 -13.29 10.24 10.05
CA TYR A 59 -13.48 9.41 8.86
C TYR A 59 -13.84 7.96 9.23
N LEU A 60 -13.11 7.38 10.18
CA LEU A 60 -13.36 6.01 10.64
C LEU A 60 -14.70 5.85 11.31
N TYR A 61 -14.99 6.74 12.24
CA TYR A 61 -16.25 6.78 12.97
C TYR A 61 -17.42 6.85 11.98
N HIS A 62 -17.33 7.71 10.96
CA HIS A 62 -18.33 7.78 9.90
C HIS A 62 -18.41 6.51 9.05
N SER A 63 -17.27 5.90 8.69
CA SER A 63 -17.24 4.67 7.89
C SER A 63 -17.83 3.45 8.62
N MET A 64 -17.82 3.46 9.95
CA MET A 64 -18.25 2.34 10.80
C MET A 64 -19.61 2.56 11.48
N ARG A 65 -20.15 3.79 11.45
CA ARG A 65 -21.34 4.18 12.23
C ARG A 65 -22.55 3.29 12.02
N ASP A 66 -22.75 2.79 10.80
CA ASP A 66 -23.92 1.99 10.42
C ASP A 66 -23.66 0.47 10.53
N LEU A 67 -22.48 0.07 11.00
CA LEU A 67 -22.14 -1.34 11.18
C LEU A 67 -22.84 -1.86 12.44
N LYS A 68 -23.66 -2.89 12.28
CA LYS A 68 -24.42 -3.54 13.37
C LYS A 68 -23.58 -4.49 14.24
N LYS A 69 -22.27 -4.53 14.03
CA LYS A 69 -21.32 -5.43 14.69
C LYS A 69 -20.03 -4.66 15.01
N GLU A 70 -19.36 -5.04 16.08
CA GLU A 70 -18.03 -4.53 16.40
C GLU A 70 -17.04 -4.97 15.30
N VAL A 71 -16.21 -4.03 14.85
CA VAL A 71 -15.24 -4.23 13.77
C VAL A 71 -13.91 -3.66 14.20
N PHE A 72 -12.91 -4.53 14.32
CA PHE A 72 -11.53 -4.08 14.44
C PHE A 72 -11.04 -3.68 13.05
N LYS A 73 -10.73 -2.40 12.87
CA LYS A 73 -10.21 -1.90 11.60
C LYS A 73 -8.75 -1.47 11.77
N VAL A 74 -7.92 -1.90 10.83
CA VAL A 74 -6.51 -1.51 10.68
C VAL A 74 -6.40 -0.58 9.49
N ILE A 75 -5.67 0.52 9.67
CA ILE A 75 -5.37 1.46 8.59
C ILE A 75 -3.87 1.61 8.44
N TYR A 76 -3.45 1.58 7.19
CA TYR A 76 -2.07 1.82 6.81
C TYR A 76 -1.94 3.26 6.36
N LEU A 77 -1.10 4.03 7.04
CA LEU A 77 -0.83 5.43 6.70
C LEU A 77 0.59 5.59 6.17
N ASN A 78 0.76 6.46 5.18
CA ASN A 78 2.09 6.92 4.78
C ASN A 78 2.63 8.01 5.72
N SER A 79 3.86 8.47 5.50
CA SER A 79 4.50 9.52 6.32
C SER A 79 3.80 10.89 6.26
N GLN A 80 2.86 11.07 5.33
CA GLN A 80 2.06 12.26 5.16
C GLN A 80 0.61 12.07 5.65
N ASN A 81 0.33 11.05 6.47
CA ASN A 81 -1.02 10.73 6.98
C ASN A 81 -2.07 10.47 5.88
N GLN A 82 -1.64 9.98 4.71
CA GLN A 82 -2.57 9.49 3.68
C GLN A 82 -2.86 8.02 3.92
N ILE A 83 -4.13 7.64 3.81
CA ILE A 83 -4.57 6.23 3.92
C ILE A 83 -4.08 5.45 2.70
N ILE A 84 -3.07 4.62 2.89
CA ILE A 84 -2.57 3.70 1.88
C ILE A 84 -3.57 2.57 1.67
N ASP A 85 -4.10 1.99 2.75
CA ASP A 85 -5.00 0.84 2.71
C ASP A 85 -5.78 0.69 4.04
N THR A 86 -6.86 -0.10 4.04
CA THR A 86 -7.66 -0.44 5.22
C THR A 86 -8.02 -1.92 5.23
N ALA A 87 -7.89 -2.58 6.38
CA ALA A 87 -8.25 -3.98 6.57
C ALA A 87 -9.20 -4.16 7.76
N ASP A 88 -10.25 -4.95 7.58
CA ASP A 88 -11.15 -5.35 8.66
C ASP A 88 -10.66 -6.67 9.25
N LEU A 89 -10.22 -6.64 10.50
CA LEU A 89 -9.91 -7.82 11.28
C LEU A 89 -11.22 -8.34 11.89
N PHE A 90 -11.86 -9.29 11.20
CA PHE A 90 -12.90 -10.12 11.78
C PHE A 90 -12.31 -11.49 12.12
N GLU A 91 -12.02 -11.74 13.39
CA GLU A 91 -11.92 -13.10 13.89
C GLU A 91 -13.15 -13.35 14.74
N GLY A 92 -14.07 -14.19 14.23
CA GLY A 92 -15.33 -14.47 14.91
C GLY A 92 -15.12 -14.87 16.37
N THR A 93 -15.94 -14.30 17.26
CA THR A 93 -16.15 -14.69 18.67
C THR A 93 -14.95 -15.33 19.38
N ILE A 94 -13.83 -14.63 19.50
CA ILE A 94 -12.82 -14.99 20.51
C ILE A 94 -12.54 -13.76 21.37
N ASN A 95 -13.19 -13.80 22.53
CA ASN A 95 -12.86 -13.15 23.80
C ASN A 95 -11.81 -12.03 23.77
N SER A 96 -12.28 -10.87 24.19
CA SER A 96 -11.53 -9.72 24.71
C SER A 96 -10.23 -10.08 25.43
N SER A 97 -9.08 -10.17 24.73
CA SER A 97 -7.76 -10.03 25.37
C SER A 97 -6.51 -10.20 24.48
N SER A 98 -6.59 -10.66 23.23
CA SER A 98 -5.39 -11.25 22.61
C SER A 98 -4.99 -10.75 21.23
N ILE A 99 -5.41 -9.57 20.77
CA ILE A 99 -4.72 -8.94 19.62
C ILE A 99 -3.43 -8.33 20.15
N SER A 100 -2.32 -9.07 19.99
CA SER A 100 -1.00 -8.57 20.33
C SER A 100 -0.56 -7.57 19.26
N PRO A 101 -0.10 -6.36 19.62
CA PRO A 101 0.45 -5.39 18.66
C PRO A 101 1.51 -5.99 17.71
N ARG A 102 2.18 -7.06 18.14
CA ARG A 102 3.17 -7.80 17.32
C ARG A 102 2.57 -8.53 16.13
N GLU A 103 1.35 -9.07 16.25
CA GLU A 103 0.67 -9.75 15.13
C GLU A 103 0.23 -8.74 14.06
N VAL A 104 -0.15 -7.53 14.50
CA VAL A 104 -0.48 -6.42 13.61
C VAL A 104 0.76 -5.88 12.88
N VAL A 105 1.92 -5.87 13.54
CA VAL A 105 3.18 -5.33 12.98
C VAL A 105 3.93 -6.34 12.10
N GLY A 106 3.76 -7.65 12.32
CA GLY A 106 4.51 -8.71 11.62
C GLY A 106 4.32 -8.75 10.10
N ASN A 107 3.24 -8.14 9.58
CA ASN A 107 2.92 -8.10 8.16
C ASN A 107 3.21 -6.75 7.47
N VAL A 108 3.86 -5.80 8.15
CA VAL A 108 3.93 -4.41 7.66
C VAL A 108 5.35 -3.99 7.35
N GLN A 109 5.61 -3.76 6.06
CA GLN A 109 6.79 -3.08 5.59
C GLN A 109 6.45 -1.59 5.40
N VAL A 110 6.73 -0.79 6.43
CA VAL A 110 6.73 0.69 6.44
C VAL A 110 5.35 1.38 6.37
N GLY A 111 4.81 1.80 7.53
CA GLY A 111 3.65 2.69 7.66
C GLY A 111 3.19 2.84 9.13
N GLN A 112 2.59 3.98 9.50
CA GLN A 112 1.96 4.14 10.82
C GLN A 112 0.64 3.35 10.85
N ILE A 113 0.33 2.73 11.98
CA ILE A 113 -0.87 1.90 12.18
C ILE A 113 -1.76 2.56 13.23
N LEU A 114 -3.02 2.82 12.86
CA LEU A 114 -4.06 3.26 13.80
C LEU A 114 -5.08 2.12 13.97
N ILE A 115 -5.34 1.71 15.21
CA ILE A 115 -6.32 0.67 15.56
C ILE A 115 -7.49 1.37 16.26
N LEU A 116 -8.71 1.11 15.78
CA LEU A 116 -9.95 1.57 16.40
C LEU A 116 -10.82 0.37 16.74
N LEU A 117 -11.26 0.33 18.01
CA LEU A 117 -12.14 -0.65 18.64
C LEU A 117 -13.61 -0.27 18.45
#